data_AF-A0A3D2Z2V8-F1
#
_entry.id   AF-A0A3D2Z2V8-F1
#
_cell.length_a   1.000
_cell.length_b   1.000
_cell.length_c   1.000
_cell.angle_alpha   90.00
_cell.angle_beta   90.00
_cell.angle_gamma   90.00
#
_symmetry.space_group_name_H-M   'P 1'
#
loop_
_entity.id
_entity.type
_entity.pdbx_description
1 polymer ?
#
loop_
_entity_poly.entity_id
_entity_poly.type
_entity_poly.pdbx_seq_one_letter_code
_entity_poly.pdbx_strand_id
1 'polypeptide(L)'
;MPIVFDAAFSGSSHGKIRIDVARFKEPVDGVIRQTRDCGRAPGVDRLYVSGEPEAQRRVEYLRDGIPLNEATIRELSTTAAEFGVEMEIRKRGS
;
A
#
# COMPACT_ATOMS: atom_id res chain seq x y z
N MET A 1 32.11 2.55 2.47
CA MET A 1 31.09 3.61 2.43
C MET A 1 30.05 3.31 3.50
N PRO A 2 29.82 4.19 4.49
CA PRO A 2 29.06 3.85 5.69
C PRO A 2 27.56 3.78 5.40
N ILE A 3 26.91 2.72 5.89
CA ILE A 3 25.46 2.65 6.00
C ILE A 3 25.07 3.71 7.04
N VAL A 4 24.34 4.74 6.64
CA VAL A 4 23.82 5.74 7.58
C VAL A 4 22.61 5.13 8.28
N PHE A 5 22.80 4.75 9.55
CA PHE A 5 21.73 4.22 10.39
C PHE A 5 21.04 5.38 11.09
N ASP A 6 19.82 5.69 10.66
CA ASP A 6 18.95 6.67 11.33
C ASP A 6 17.84 5.92 12.05
N ALA A 7 18.11 5.51 13.28
CA ALA A 7 17.13 4.84 14.13
C ALA A 7 16.34 5.87 14.93
N ALA A 8 15.15 6.19 14.45
CA ALA A 8 14.13 6.82 15.27
C ALA A 8 13.41 5.74 16.10
N PHE A 9 13.78 5.57 17.36
CA PHE A 9 13.01 4.76 18.31
C PHE A 9 11.77 5.55 18.76
N SER A 10 10.64 5.28 18.11
CA SER A 10 9.30 5.57 18.65
C SER A 10 8.91 4.44 19.62
N GLY A 11 8.06 4.70 20.62
CA GLY A 11 7.60 3.69 21.61
C GLY A 11 6.91 2.46 21.02
N SER A 12 6.65 2.46 19.71
CA SER A 12 6.47 1.27 18.89
C SER A 12 7.80 0.94 18.21
N SER A 13 8.42 -0.21 18.51
CA SER A 13 9.73 -0.63 17.99
C SER A 13 9.75 -0.79 16.45
N HIS A 14 9.75 0.33 15.71
CA HIS A 14 9.81 0.39 14.26
C HIS A 14 11.14 0.99 13.83
N GLY A 15 12.04 0.15 13.33
CA GLY A 15 13.27 0.61 12.67
C GLY A 15 13.01 0.99 11.22
N LYS A 16 13.73 2.01 10.72
CA LYS A 16 13.72 2.40 9.30
C LYS A 16 15.15 2.39 8.79
N ILE A 17 15.38 1.75 7.65
CA ILE A 17 16.67 1.79 6.96
C ILE A 17 16.48 2.55 5.66
N ARG A 18 17.39 3.48 5.39
CA ARG A 18 17.42 4.25 4.15
C ARG A 18 18.71 3.93 3.41
N ILE A 19 18.60 3.78 2.10
CA ILE A 19 19.72 3.51 1.19
C ILE A 19 19.64 4.52 0.06
N ASP A 20 20.79 4.88 -0.51
CA ASP A 20 20.86 5.73 -1.69
C ASP A 20 20.00 5.18 -2.85
N VAL A 21 19.24 6.06 -3.49
CA VAL A 21 18.26 5.69 -4.51
C VAL A 21 18.92 5.17 -5.79
N ALA A 22 20.07 5.72 -6.19
CA ALA A 22 20.76 5.28 -7.39
C ALA A 22 21.30 3.87 -7.19
N ARG A 23 21.86 3.58 -6.00
CA ARG A 23 22.33 2.24 -5.61
C ARG A 23 21.21 1.19 -5.52
N PHE A 24 19.97 1.62 -5.25
CA PHE A 24 18.82 0.72 -5.13
C PHE A 24 18.16 0.42 -6.48
N LYS A 25 17.96 1.43 -7.33
CA LYS A 25 17.18 1.31 -8.57
C LYS A 25 17.76 0.33 -9.57
N GLU A 26 19.07 0.39 -9.81
CA GLU A 26 19.72 -0.41 -10.85
C GLU A 26 19.56 -1.94 -10.64
N PRO A 27 19.82 -2.51 -9.44
CA PRO A 27 19.54 -3.93 -9.18
C PRO A 27 18.05 -4.28 -9.25
N VAL A 28 17.17 -3.41 -8.76
CA VAL A 28 15.73 -3.66 -8.67
C VAL A 28 15.09 -3.69 -10.05
N ASP A 29 15.49 -2.80 -10.95
CA ASP A 29 15.04 -2.82 -12.34
C ASP A 29 15.42 -4.14 -13.04
N GLY A 30 16.59 -4.70 -12.71
CA GLY A 30 17.01 -6.02 -13.18
C GLY A 30 16.07 -7.14 -12.72
N VAL A 31 15.72 -7.17 -11.43
CA VAL A 31 14.79 -8.16 -10.86
C VAL A 31 13.39 -8.05 -11.46
N ILE A 32 12.91 -6.81 -11.67
CA ILE A 32 11.60 -6.55 -12.30
C ILE A 32 11.57 -7.13 -13.71
N ARG A 33 12.62 -6.91 -14.53
CA ARG A 33 12.70 -7.47 -15.88
C ARG A 33 12.72 -9.00 -15.85
N GLN A 34 13.56 -9.60 -15.02
CA GLN A 34 13.61 -11.06 -14.88
C GLN A 34 12.27 -11.68 -14.47
N THR A 35 11.51 -11.00 -13.61
CA THR A 35 10.18 -11.45 -13.19
C THR A 35 9.15 -11.33 -14.31
N ARG A 36 9.27 -10.35 -15.19
CA ARG A 36 8.40 -10.22 -16.38
C ARG A 36 8.77 -11.22 -17.48
N ASP A 37 10.06 -11.52 -17.62
CA ASP A 37 10.60 -12.37 -18.68
C ASP A 37 10.62 -13.86 -18.33
N CYS A 38 10.37 -14.24 -17.07
CA CYS A 38 10.33 -15.64 -16.69
C CYS A 38 9.09 -16.35 -17.23
N GLY A 39 9.28 -17.60 -17.67
CA GLY A 39 8.20 -18.44 -18.16
C GLY A 39 7.12 -18.64 -17.09
N ARG A 40 5.86 -18.39 -17.45
CA ARG A 40 4.72 -18.59 -16.55
C ARG A 40 4.47 -20.08 -16.35
N ALA A 41 4.16 -20.48 -15.12
CA ALA A 41 3.67 -21.82 -14.87
C ALA A 41 2.29 -22.01 -15.54
N PRO A 42 1.91 -23.24 -15.96
CA PRO A 42 0.59 -23.53 -16.50
C PRO A 42 -0.51 -23.07 -15.53
N GLY A 43 -1.49 -22.31 -16.02
CA GLY A 43 -2.59 -21.78 -15.22
C GLY A 43 -2.31 -20.44 -14.51
N VAL A 44 -1.14 -19.83 -14.72
CA VAL A 44 -0.83 -18.48 -14.21
C VAL A 44 -0.99 -17.45 -15.31
N ASP A 45 -2.06 -16.64 -15.20
CA ASP A 45 -2.37 -15.61 -16.21
C ASP A 45 -1.43 -14.41 -16.15
N ARG A 46 -0.89 -14.06 -14.97
CA ARG A 46 -0.02 -12.88 -14.80
C ARG A 46 0.89 -12.98 -13.58
N LEU A 47 2.12 -12.50 -13.75
CA LEU A 47 3.08 -12.29 -12.67
C LEU A 47 3.06 -10.82 -12.25
N TYR A 48 2.92 -10.57 -10.95
CA TYR A 48 2.92 -9.23 -10.38
C TYR A 48 4.26 -8.94 -9.73
N VAL A 49 4.74 -7.71 -9.88
CA VAL A 49 5.85 -7.20 -9.06
C VAL A 49 5.32 -6.60 -7.77
N SER A 50 6.13 -6.64 -6.71
CA SER A 50 5.80 -6.03 -5.43
C SER A 50 5.42 -4.55 -5.61
N GLY A 51 4.23 -4.16 -5.14
CA GLY A 51 3.71 -2.79 -5.28
C GLY A 51 2.80 -2.56 -6.50
N GLU A 52 2.80 -3.44 -7.51
CA GLU A 52 1.91 -3.30 -8.67
C GLU A 52 0.42 -3.47 -8.31
N PRO A 53 0.00 -4.49 -7.54
CA PRO A 53 -1.39 -4.62 -7.10
C PRO A 53 -1.87 -3.45 -6.25
N GLU A 54 -1.02 -2.93 -5.36
CA GLU A 54 -1.33 -1.79 -4.50
C GLU A 54 -1.46 -0.50 -5.31
N ALA A 55 -0.60 -0.30 -6.31
CA ALA A 55 -0.70 0.84 -7.22
C ALA A 55 -2.00 0.80 -8.03
N GLN A 56 -2.38 -0.38 -8.53
CA GLN A 56 -3.64 -0.58 -9.26
C GLN A 56 -4.84 -0.27 -8.36
N ARG A 57 -4.88 -0.86 -7.16
CA ARG A 57 -5.94 -0.62 -6.18
C ARG A 57 -6.04 0.84 -5.76
N ARG A 58 -4.91 1.55 -5.65
CA ARG A 58 -4.89 2.98 -5.37
C ARG A 58 -5.57 3.78 -6.49
N VAL A 59 -5.32 3.44 -7.76
CA VAL A 59 -5.99 4.10 -8.90
C VAL A 59 -7.49 3.83 -8.86
N GLU A 60 -7.87 2.57 -8.62
CA GLU A 60 -9.28 2.17 -8.49
C GLU A 60 -9.98 2.93 -7.35
N TYR A 61 -9.39 2.98 -6.16
CA TYR A 61 -9.99 3.64 -4.99
C TYR A 61 -10.05 5.16 -5.12
N LEU A 62 -9.09 5.78 -5.80
CA LEU A 62 -9.16 7.22 -6.10
C LEU A 62 -10.28 7.54 -7.09
N ARG A 63 -10.58 6.62 -8.01
CA ARG A 63 -11.65 6.78 -8.99
C ARG A 63 -13.03 6.44 -8.41
N ASP A 64 -13.12 5.31 -7.72
CA ASP A 64 -14.38 4.67 -7.36
C ASP A 64 -14.78 4.87 -5.89
N GLY A 65 -13.86 5.38 -5.08
CA GLY A 65 -14.02 5.46 -3.62
C GLY A 65 -13.48 4.21 -2.91
N ILE A 66 -13.26 4.34 -1.61
CA ILE A 66 -12.77 3.25 -0.76
C ILE A 66 -13.96 2.40 -0.30
N PRO A 67 -13.99 1.09 -0.58
CA PRO A 67 -15.05 0.22 -0.09
C PRO A 67 -14.88 0.05 1.43
N LEU A 68 -15.93 0.41 2.18
CA LEU A 68 -16.01 0.21 3.62
C LEU A 68 -17.09 -0.82 3.93
N ASN A 69 -16.82 -1.70 4.89
CA ASN A 69 -17.84 -2.62 5.38
C ASN A 69 -18.77 -1.92 6.41
N GLU A 70 -19.94 -2.50 6.67
CA GLU A 70 -20.93 -1.92 7.58
C GLU A 70 -20.42 -1.79 9.03
N ALA A 71 -19.53 -2.67 9.48
CA ALA A 71 -18.96 -2.58 10.83
C ALA A 71 -18.05 -1.34 10.97
N THR A 72 -17.18 -1.09 9.99
CA THR A 72 -16.31 0.10 9.94
C THR A 72 -17.13 1.38 9.84
N ILE A 73 -18.22 1.40 9.07
CA ILE A 73 -19.13 2.57 9.00
C ILE A 73 -19.75 2.86 10.37
N ARG A 74 -20.17 1.81 11.09
CA ARG A 74 -20.74 1.95 12.44
C ARG A 74 -19.70 2.48 13.43
N GLU A 75 -18.50 1.92 13.45
CA GLU A 75 -17.42 2.38 14.32
C GLU A 75 -17.08 3.85 14.06
N LEU A 76 -16.91 4.24 12.80
CA LEU A 76 -16.66 5.63 12.43
C LEU A 76 -17.79 6.57 12.86
N SER A 77 -19.06 6.13 12.70
CA SER A 77 -20.23 6.92 13.12
C SER A 77 -20.28 7.11 14.64
N THR A 78 -19.99 6.05 15.40
CA THR A 78 -19.93 6.13 16.87
C THR A 78 -18.84 7.09 17.33
N THR A 79 -17.63 6.95 16.79
CA THR A 79 -16.51 7.85 17.13
C THR A 79 -16.83 9.29 16.72
N ALA A 80 -17.40 9.53 15.54
CA ALA A 80 -17.78 10.88 15.12
C ALA A 80 -18.79 11.53 16.09
N ALA A 81 -19.77 10.77 16.57
CA ALA A 81 -20.75 11.23 17.56
C ALA A 81 -20.12 11.56 18.92
N GLU A 82 -19.17 10.74 19.40
CA GLU A 82 -18.45 10.99 20.66
C GLU A 82 -17.68 12.31 20.64
N PHE A 83 -17.12 12.68 19.50
CA PHE A 83 -16.34 13.91 19.32
C PHE A 83 -17.15 15.07 18.73
N GLY A 84 -18.44 14.89 18.45
CA GLY A 84 -19.30 15.92 17.86
C GLY A 84 -18.87 16.34 16.45
N VAL A 85 -18.23 15.45 15.69
CA VAL A 85 -17.76 15.70 14.33
C VAL A 85 -18.84 15.28 13.34
N GLU A 86 -19.17 16.17 12.41
CA GLU A 86 -20.07 15.83 11.30
C GLU A 86 -19.37 14.88 10.33
N MET A 87 -20.03 13.76 10.00
CA MET A 87 -19.49 12.75 9.10
C MET A 87 -20.46 12.49 7.93
N GLU A 88 -19.98 12.71 6.71
CA GLU A 88 -20.70 12.38 5.48
C GLU A 88 -20.09 11.13 4.83
N ILE A 89 -20.81 10.01 4.85
CA ILE A 89 -20.44 8.79 4.12
C ILE A 89 -21.42 8.60 2.94
N ARG A 90 -20.88 8.65 1.72
CA ARG A 90 -21.65 8.38 0.50
C ARG A 90 -21.65 6.89 0.19
N LYS A 91 -22.80 6.22 0.38
CA LYS A 91 -22.98 4.84 -0.09
C LYS A 91 -23.18 4.86 -1.61
N ARG A 92 -22.29 4.20 -2.36
CA ARG A 92 -22.56 3.86 -3.77
C ARG A 92 -23.23 2.48 -3.81
N GLY A 93 -24.27 2.37 -4.63
CA GLY A 93 -25.31 1.34 -4.58
C GLY A 93 -24.88 -0.11 -4.38
N SER A 94 -25.78 -0.84 -3.71
CA SER A 94 -25.79 -2.30 -3.46
C SER A 94 -25.86 -3.13 -4.74
#